data_AF-A0A318SKW7-F1
#
_entry.id   AF-A0A318SKW7-F1
#
_cell.length_a   1.000
_cell.length_b   1.000
_cell.length_c   1.000
_cell.angle_alpha   90.00
_cell.angle_beta   90.00
_cell.angle_gamma   90.00
#
_symmetry.space_group_name_H-M   'P 1'
#
loop_
_entity.id
_entity.type
_entity.pdbx_description
1 polymer ?
#
loop_
_entity_poly.entity_id
_entity_poly.type
_entity_poly.pdbx_seq_one_letter_code
_entity_poly.pdbx_strand_id
1 'polypeptide(L)' 'MKNERTRFAQPKRICAASTPNGYRGLETSAPALRPGANDAGLLPSRMYDRLHYRDGRVIDIAAPSTPERAA' A
#
# COMPACT_ATOMS: atom_id res chain seq x y z
N MET A 1 40.53 -38.18 11.06
CA MET A 1 39.40 -37.85 11.95
C MET A 1 38.23 -37.43 11.08
N LYS A 2 37.04 -38.00 11.33
CA LYS A 2 35.88 -37.94 10.41
C LYS A 2 35.15 -36.60 10.54
N ASN A 3 34.78 -36.05 9.38
CA ASN A 3 34.08 -34.79 9.17
C ASN A 3 32.68 -34.83 9.77
N GLU A 4 32.33 -33.87 10.63
CA GLU A 4 30.98 -33.73 11.13
C GLU A 4 30.53 -32.27 11.27
N ARG A 5 29.41 -31.98 10.57
CA ARG A 5 28.42 -30.93 10.86
C ARG A 5 28.62 -29.54 10.26
N THR A 6 28.72 -29.47 8.94
CA THR A 6 27.88 -28.52 8.20
C THR A 6 26.50 -29.14 8.03
N ARG A 7 25.65 -29.02 9.06
CA ARG A 7 24.20 -29.19 8.87
C ARG A 7 23.76 -28.03 7.99
N PHE A 8 23.84 -28.17 6.68
CA PHE A 8 23.14 -27.32 5.74
C PHE A 8 21.68 -27.32 6.20
N ALA A 9 21.24 -26.18 6.74
CA ALA A 9 19.86 -25.97 7.10
C ALA A 9 19.06 -26.23 5.84
N GLN A 10 18.44 -27.40 5.76
CA GLN A 10 17.63 -27.79 4.62
C GLN A 10 16.57 -26.68 4.48
N PRO A 11 16.44 -26.03 3.31
CA PRO A 11 15.42 -25.02 3.14
C PRO A 11 14.07 -25.67 3.45
N LYS A 12 13.40 -25.21 4.53
CA LYS A 12 12.07 -25.69 4.91
C LYS A 12 11.17 -25.48 3.70
N ARG A 13 10.78 -26.58 3.05
CA ARG A 13 9.76 -26.54 2.01
C ARG A 13 8.44 -26.20 2.70
N ILE A 14 7.96 -24.98 2.46
CA ILE A 14 6.65 -24.52 2.93
C ILE A 14 5.53 -25.21 2.13
N CYS A 15 5.84 -25.79 0.96
CA CYS A 15 4.89 -26.45 0.07
C CYS A 15 5.14 -27.96 -0.03
N ALA A 16 4.06 -28.72 -0.24
CA ALA A 16 4.14 -30.14 -0.56
C ALA A 16 4.87 -30.38 -1.90
N ALA A 17 5.60 -31.50 -2.01
CA ALA A 17 6.35 -31.86 -3.22
C ALA A 17 5.48 -32.06 -4.47
N SER A 18 4.18 -32.29 -4.28
CA SER A 18 3.18 -32.45 -5.34
C SER A 18 2.68 -31.13 -5.92
N THR A 19 3.07 -29.98 -5.37
CA THR A 19 2.65 -28.68 -5.89
C THR A 19 3.46 -28.39 -7.17
N PRO A 20 2.85 -28.44 -8.37
CA PRO A 20 3.60 -28.34 -9.63
C PRO A 20 4.26 -26.97 -9.81
N ASN A 21 3.76 -25.96 -9.09
CA ASN A 21 4.39 -24.67 -8.93
C ASN A 21 4.67 -24.46 -7.45
N GLY A 22 5.93 -24.23 -7.06
CA GLY A 22 6.24 -23.77 -5.72
C GLY A 22 5.48 -22.48 -5.39
N TYR A 23 5.29 -22.19 -4.10
CA TYR A 23 4.66 -20.95 -3.66
C TYR A 23 5.37 -19.73 -4.28
N ARG A 24 4.64 -18.94 -5.07
CA ARG A 24 5.17 -17.77 -5.78
C ARG A 24 5.02 -16.46 -4.99
N GLY A 25 4.22 -16.44 -3.92
CA GLY A 25 4.03 -15.24 -3.10
C GLY A 25 3.41 -14.06 -3.86
N LEU A 26 2.55 -14.32 -4.85
CA LEU A 26 1.91 -13.26 -5.64
C LEU A 26 1.01 -12.35 -4.79
N GLU A 27 0.44 -12.88 -3.71
CA GLU A 27 -0.28 -12.12 -2.68
C GLU A 27 0.61 -11.14 -1.91
N THR A 28 1.92 -11.41 -1.85
CA THR A 28 2.91 -10.51 -1.22
C THR A 28 3.54 -9.56 -2.23
N SER A 29 3.23 -9.71 -3.52
CA SER A 29 3.75 -8.81 -4.55
C SER A 29 3.21 -7.39 -4.36
N ALA A 30 3.98 -6.41 -4.83
CA ALA A 30 3.54 -5.02 -4.81
C ALA A 30 2.21 -4.89 -5.58
N PRO A 31 1.22 -4.17 -5.04
CA PRO A 31 -0.05 -3.98 -5.73
C PRO A 31 0.18 -3.33 -7.10
N ALA A 32 -0.62 -3.74 -8.09
CA ALA A 32 -0.52 -3.21 -9.44
C ALA A 32 -0.63 -1.67 -9.43
N LEU A 33 0.30 -1.00 -10.12
CA LEU A 33 0.30 0.45 -10.29
C LEU A 33 -0.94 0.85 -11.09
N ARG A 34 -1.94 1.39 -10.40
CA ARG A 34 -3.10 2.04 -11.03
C ARG A 34 -2.78 3.52 -11.23
N PRO A 35 -3.20 4.15 -12.34
CA PRO A 35 -3.18 5.60 -12.46
C PRO A 35 -3.83 6.23 -11.21
N GLY A 36 -3.15 7.16 -10.57
CA GLY A 36 -3.59 7.81 -9.34
C GLY A 36 -3.22 7.11 -8.03
N ALA A 37 -2.65 5.90 -8.06
CA ALA A 37 -2.24 5.20 -6.82
C ALA A 37 -1.11 5.94 -6.05
N ASN A 38 -0.28 6.69 -6.77
CA ASN A 38 0.80 7.50 -6.19
C ASN A 38 0.35 8.92 -5.81
N ASP A 39 -0.86 9.33 -6.18
CA ASP A 39 -1.37 10.69 -5.93
C ASP A 39 -1.69 10.91 -4.44
N ALA A 40 -1.76 9.83 -3.65
CA ALA A 40 -1.93 9.89 -2.20
C ALA A 40 -0.81 10.67 -1.48
N GLY A 41 0.37 10.79 -2.11
CA GLY A 41 1.46 11.64 -1.64
C GLY A 41 1.38 13.09 -2.10
N LEU A 42 0.66 13.36 -3.20
CA LEU A 42 0.58 14.66 -3.86
C LEU A 42 -0.65 15.47 -3.43
N LEU A 43 -1.74 14.80 -3.06
CA LEU A 43 -3.01 15.44 -2.73
C LEU A 43 -3.19 15.60 -1.21
N PRO A 44 -3.80 16.72 -0.76
CA PRO A 44 -4.15 16.88 0.64
C PRO A 44 -5.21 15.88 1.06
N SER A 45 -5.14 15.44 2.33
CA SER A 45 -6.18 14.62 2.93
C SER A 45 -7.35 15.50 3.37
N ARG A 46 -8.59 15.10 3.07
CA ARG A 46 -9.78 15.83 3.54
C ARG A 46 -10.25 15.29 4.89
N MET A 47 -10.45 16.17 5.86
CA MET A 47 -11.05 15.86 7.16
C MET A 47 -12.11 16.92 7.47
N TYR A 48 -13.39 16.52 7.50
CA TYR A 48 -14.53 17.44 7.57
C TYR A 48 -14.48 18.50 6.47
N ASP A 49 -14.49 19.78 6.86
CA ASP A 49 -14.37 20.95 6.00
C ASP A 49 -12.93 21.49 5.98
N ARG A 50 -11.94 20.61 6.14
CA ARG A 50 -10.52 20.97 6.12
C ARG A 50 -9.71 20.11 5.16
N LEU A 51 -8.75 20.73 4.49
CA LEU A 51 -7.70 20.08 3.72
C LEU A 51 -6.41 20.10 4.53
N HIS A 52 -5.85 18.93 4.79
CA HIS A 52 -4.59 18.73 5.51
C HIS A 52 -3.50 18.35 4.52
N TYR A 53 -2.50 19.22 4.40
CA TYR A 53 -1.33 19.00 3.56
C TYR A 53 -0.24 18.28 4.34
N ARG A 54 0.64 17.57 3.62
CA ARG A 54 1.77 16.83 4.22
C ARG A 54 2.84 17.76 4.80
N ASP A 55 2.89 19.01 4.35
CA ASP A 55 3.79 20.06 4.85
C ASP A 55 3.28 20.75 6.13
N GLY A 56 2.15 20.29 6.68
CA GLY A 56 1.55 20.81 7.91
C GLY A 56 0.56 21.95 7.69
N ARG A 57 0.36 22.43 6.45
CA ARG A 57 -0.69 23.43 6.18
C ARG A 57 -2.08 22.81 6.34
N VAL A 58 -3.01 23.60 6.88
CA VAL A 58 -4.43 23.25 7.00
C VAL A 58 -5.25 24.38 6.40
N ILE A 59 -6.15 24.05 5.48
CA ILE A 59 -7.02 25.02 4.81
C ILE A 59 -8.49 24.64 5.06
N ASP A 60 -9.28 25.58 5.57
CA ASP A 60 -10.74 25.41 5.66
C ASP A 60 -11.35 25.50 4.25
N ILE A 61 -12.15 24.51 3.89
CA ILE A 61 -12.92 24.48 2.66
C ILE A 61 -14.15 25.35 2.92
N ALA A 62 -14.13 26.59 2.41
CA ALA A 62 -15.32 27.42 2.42
C ALA A 62 -16.49 26.62 1.82
N ALA A 63 -17.60 26.56 2.54
CA ALA A 63 -18.83 25.94 2.04
C ALA A 63 -19.13 26.52 0.65
N PRO A 64 -19.58 25.71 -0.33
CA PRO A 64 -19.93 26.24 -1.64
C PRO A 64 -20.97 27.36 -1.43
N SER A 65 -20.61 28.59 -1.82
CA SER A 65 -21.54 29.71 -1.82
C SER A 65 -22.74 29.29 -2.64
N THR A 66 -23.86 29.03 -1.96
CA THR A 66 -25.10 28.66 -2.63
C THR A 66 -25.44 29.85 -3.54
N PRO A 67 -25.54 29.68 -4.87
CA PRO A 67 -25.99 30.79 -5.70
C PRO A 67 -27.43 31.06 -5.27
N GLU A 68 -27.62 32.26 -4.72
CA GLU A 68 -28.91 32.81 -4.33
C GLU A 68 -29.87 32.64 -5.50
N ARG A 69 -30.86 31.77 -5.32
CA ARG A 69 -31.86 31.47 -6.33
C ARG A 69 -32.76 32.70 -6.42
N ALA A 70 -32.44 33.60 -7.34
CA ALA A 70 -33.25 34.78 -7.66
C ALA A 70 -34.70 34.33 -7.89
N ALA A 71 -35.59 34.83 -7.04
CA ALA A 71 -37.03 34.66 -7.12
C ALA A 71 -37.63 35.66 -8.11
#